data_AF-A0A1G7VEX6-F1
#
_entry.id   AF-A0A1G7VEX6-F1
#
_cell.length_a   1.000
_cell.length_b   1.000
_cell.length_c   1.000
_cell.angle_alpha   90.00
_cell.angle_beta   90.00
_cell.angle_gamma   90.00
#
_symmetry.space_group_name_H-M   'P 1'
#
loop_
_entity.id
_entity.type
_entity.pdbx_description
1 polymer ?
#
loop_
_entity_poly.entity_id
_entity_poly.type
_entity_poly.pdbx_seq_one_letter_code
_entity_poly.pdbx_strand_id
1 'polypeptide(L)'
;MGGMIPDWETFNDPFNSIDRPAQMGPLWMHVAEMTGAQIDEQVWTRDAPSSSYPACLAVKSAGLQSERAGHLYLYVAQEAVMKDALNISKREVLIQIAARLSEKYPNLFSCETFINDFNNQAGIQALKADLEKVRYHKIGRFPTVTMTIKGQGLILTGYRPFDVLEQAFIHVARSFTAASAAR
;
A
#
# COMPACT_ATOMS: atom_id res chain seq x y z
N MET A 1 1.34 -0.36 -5.86
CA MET A 1 1.79 0.70 -4.92
C MET A 1 1.59 2.07 -5.53
N GLY A 2 1.15 3.06 -4.75
CA GLY A 2 0.79 4.40 -5.25
C GLY A 2 1.78 5.52 -4.96
N GLY A 3 2.68 5.34 -3.99
CA GLY A 3 3.68 6.35 -3.63
C GLY A 3 3.08 7.70 -3.22
N MET A 4 2.06 7.69 -2.34
CA MET A 4 1.24 8.87 -2.03
C MET A 4 2.02 10.10 -1.55
N ILE A 5 3.03 9.88 -0.70
CA ILE A 5 3.85 10.93 -0.11
C ILE A 5 5.24 10.79 -0.72
N PRO A 6 5.61 11.57 -1.77
CA PRO A 6 6.99 11.63 -2.24
C PRO A 6 7.88 12.29 -1.20
N ASP A 7 7.43 13.41 -0.66
CA ASP A 7 8.02 14.22 0.41
C ASP A 7 6.92 15.10 1.03
N TRP A 8 7.18 15.71 2.19
CA TRP A 8 6.23 16.60 2.87
C TRP A 8 6.22 18.04 2.36
N GLU A 9 7.18 18.45 1.52
CA GLU A 9 7.22 19.80 0.97
C GLU A 9 6.17 19.98 -0.13
N THR A 10 5.89 18.91 -0.87
CA THR A 10 4.99 18.89 -2.02
C THR A 10 3.69 18.13 -1.76
N PHE A 11 3.64 17.31 -0.72
CA PHE A 11 2.44 16.53 -0.38
C PHE A 11 1.32 17.42 0.16
N ASN A 12 0.12 17.21 -0.38
CA ASN A 12 -1.10 17.86 0.08
C ASN A 12 -2.29 16.92 -0.14
N ASP A 13 -3.02 16.62 0.94
CA ASP A 13 -4.30 15.93 0.94
C ASP A 13 -5.39 16.88 1.48
N PRO A 14 -6.09 17.62 0.61
CA PRO A 14 -7.10 18.57 1.04
C PRO A 14 -8.35 17.89 1.61
N PHE A 15 -8.58 16.60 1.31
CA PHE A 15 -9.76 15.89 1.79
C PHE A 15 -9.64 15.57 3.29
N ASN A 16 -8.45 15.15 3.71
CA ASN A 16 -8.15 14.90 5.12
C ASN A 16 -7.49 16.11 5.82
N SER A 17 -7.30 17.22 5.10
CA SER A 17 -6.60 18.42 5.60
C SER A 17 -5.18 18.12 6.11
N ILE A 18 -4.41 17.36 5.32
CA ILE A 18 -3.05 16.95 5.65
C ILE A 18 -2.05 17.57 4.67
N ASP A 19 -1.10 18.32 5.18
CA ASP A 19 0.06 18.86 4.46
C ASP A 19 1.37 18.71 5.26
N ARG A 20 1.32 18.17 6.49
CA ARG A 20 2.50 17.94 7.33
C ARG A 20 2.33 16.70 8.21
N PRO A 21 3.44 16.07 8.66
CA PRO A 21 3.39 14.82 9.41
C PRO A 21 2.53 14.88 10.68
N ALA A 22 2.55 16.01 11.40
CA ALA A 22 1.85 16.17 12.67
C ALA A 22 0.32 15.99 12.57
N GLN A 23 -0.28 16.16 11.38
CA GLN A 23 -1.73 15.95 11.17
C GLN A 23 -2.08 14.47 10.99
N MET A 24 -1.11 13.59 10.73
CA MET A 24 -1.35 12.17 10.54
C MET A 24 -1.73 11.46 11.85
N GLY A 25 -1.23 11.92 12.99
CA GLY A 25 -1.53 11.33 14.30
C GLY A 25 -3.03 11.30 14.59
N PRO A 26 -3.73 12.46 14.61
CA PRO A 26 -5.17 12.52 14.79
C PRO A 26 -5.95 11.71 13.74
N LEU A 27 -5.51 11.70 12.48
CA LEU A 27 -6.14 10.86 11.45
C LEU A 27 -6.03 9.37 11.80
N TRP A 28 -4.86 8.91 12.25
CA TRP A 28 -4.62 7.52 12.63
C TRP A 28 -5.43 7.11 13.84
N MET A 29 -5.59 8.00 14.83
CA MET A 29 -6.49 7.78 15.97
C MET A 29 -7.94 7.59 15.50
N HIS A 30 -8.41 8.46 14.61
CA HIS A 30 -9.76 8.35 14.05
C HIS A 30 -9.96 7.04 13.27
N VAL A 31 -8.96 6.64 12.47
CA VAL A 31 -9.00 5.36 11.74
C VAL A 31 -9.01 4.17 12.70
N ALA A 32 -8.23 4.19 13.77
CA ALA A 32 -8.20 3.14 14.79
C ALA A 32 -9.58 2.99 15.46
N GLU A 33 -10.21 4.10 15.84
CA GLU A 33 -11.57 4.12 16.42
C GLU A 33 -12.61 3.56 15.44
N MET A 34 -12.56 4.00 14.18
CA MET A 34 -13.52 3.59 13.15
C MET A 34 -13.40 2.12 12.74
N THR A 35 -12.19 1.56 12.78
CA THR A 35 -11.91 0.22 12.23
C THR A 35 -11.63 -0.84 13.28
N GLY A 36 -11.38 -0.45 14.53
CA GLY A 36 -10.86 -1.33 15.58
C GLY A 36 -9.40 -1.78 15.34
N ALA A 37 -8.70 -1.19 14.38
CA ALA A 37 -7.31 -1.49 14.12
C ALA A 37 -6.42 -1.03 15.28
N GLN A 38 -5.46 -1.88 15.66
CA GLN A 38 -4.40 -1.49 16.59
C GLN A 38 -3.40 -0.61 15.85
N ILE A 39 -3.39 0.68 16.18
CA ILE A 39 -2.51 1.69 15.60
C ILE A 39 -1.88 2.50 16.74
N ASP A 40 -0.56 2.49 16.81
CA ASP A 40 0.27 3.39 17.61
C ASP A 40 0.65 4.60 16.74
N GLU A 41 -0.11 5.68 16.89
CA GLU A 41 0.08 6.91 16.14
C GLU A 41 1.34 7.69 16.55
N GLN A 42 2.03 7.28 17.63
CA GLN A 42 3.18 8.02 18.16
C GLN A 42 4.35 8.05 17.18
N VAL A 43 4.39 7.17 16.17
CA VAL A 43 5.34 7.26 15.06
C VAL A 43 5.36 8.67 14.45
N TRP A 44 4.19 9.33 14.34
CA TRP A 44 4.07 10.66 13.73
C TRP A 44 4.61 11.81 14.58
N THR A 45 4.84 11.57 15.88
CA THR A 45 5.39 12.57 16.80
C THR A 45 6.84 12.28 17.18
N ARG A 46 7.21 10.99 17.28
CA ARG A 46 8.55 10.54 17.69
C ARG A 46 9.52 10.46 16.52
N ASP A 47 9.10 9.88 15.39
CA ASP A 47 9.98 9.55 14.27
C ASP A 47 9.16 9.42 12.97
N ALA A 48 8.57 10.54 12.54
CA ALA A 48 7.62 10.53 11.43
C ALA A 48 8.26 10.05 10.11
N PRO A 49 7.59 9.16 9.35
CA PRO A 49 8.01 8.82 8.00
C PRO A 49 8.09 10.07 7.11
N SER A 50 9.27 10.28 6.52
CA SER A 50 9.52 11.41 5.61
C SER A 50 8.94 11.22 4.21
N SER A 51 8.69 9.97 3.83
CA SER A 51 8.22 9.58 2.51
C SER A 51 7.59 8.19 2.56
N SER A 52 6.62 7.94 1.69
CA SER A 52 6.06 6.61 1.44
C SER A 52 6.84 5.82 0.38
N TYR A 53 7.72 6.49 -0.38
CA TYR A 53 8.42 5.89 -1.52
C TYR A 53 9.35 4.73 -1.13
N PRO A 54 10.20 4.83 -0.08
CA PRO A 54 11.08 3.72 0.30
C PRO A 54 10.32 2.45 0.67
N ALA A 55 9.23 2.58 1.43
CA ALA A 55 8.36 1.46 1.77
C ALA A 55 7.68 0.85 0.53
N CYS A 56 7.21 1.68 -0.41
CA CYS A 56 6.66 1.20 -1.67
C CYS A 56 7.69 0.43 -2.50
N LEU A 57 8.91 0.95 -2.60
CA LEU A 57 10.01 0.31 -3.31
C LEU A 57 10.35 -1.03 -2.65
N ALA A 58 10.46 -1.09 -1.33
CA ALA A 58 10.74 -2.32 -0.59
C ALA A 58 9.68 -3.40 -0.85
N VAL A 59 8.39 -3.06 -0.82
CA VAL A 59 7.30 -4.00 -1.16
C VAL A 59 7.46 -4.55 -2.58
N LYS A 60 7.85 -3.71 -3.54
CA LYS A 60 8.07 -4.14 -4.92
C LYS A 60 9.31 -5.00 -5.09
N SER A 61 10.41 -4.67 -4.42
CA SER A 61 11.63 -5.49 -4.39
C SER A 61 11.37 -6.86 -3.76
N ALA A 62 10.60 -6.94 -2.67
CA ALA A 62 10.15 -8.19 -2.10
C ALA A 62 9.30 -9.01 -3.09
N GLY A 63 8.41 -8.33 -3.83
CA GLY A 63 7.53 -8.94 -4.82
C GLY A 63 8.25 -9.53 -6.03
N LEU A 64 9.51 -9.17 -6.29
CA LEU A 64 10.31 -9.77 -7.37
C LEU A 64 10.67 -11.24 -7.10
N GLN A 65 10.71 -11.65 -5.83
CA GLN A 65 10.94 -13.05 -5.46
C GLN A 65 9.70 -13.91 -5.67
N SER A 66 8.52 -13.38 -5.34
CA SER A 66 7.20 -13.94 -5.67
C SER A 66 6.09 -12.96 -5.27
N GLU A 67 4.90 -13.11 -5.84
CA GLU A 67 3.70 -12.36 -5.42
C GLU A 67 3.44 -12.53 -3.92
N ARG A 68 3.55 -13.77 -3.42
CA ARG A 68 3.35 -14.09 -2.01
C ARG A 68 4.39 -13.40 -1.11
N ALA A 69 5.65 -13.33 -1.52
CA ALA A 69 6.69 -12.59 -0.81
C ALA A 69 6.36 -11.09 -0.71
N GLY A 70 5.89 -10.48 -1.80
CA GLY A 70 5.45 -9.09 -1.81
C GLY A 70 4.27 -8.83 -0.86
N HIS A 71 3.26 -9.69 -0.85
CA HIS A 71 2.11 -9.57 0.06
C HIS A 71 2.52 -9.73 1.53
N LEU A 72 3.38 -10.71 1.84
CA LEU A 72 3.87 -10.89 3.20
C LEU A 72 4.71 -9.70 3.66
N TYR A 73 5.61 -9.19 2.81
CA TYR A 73 6.42 -8.02 3.13
C TYR A 73 5.56 -6.78 3.37
N LEU A 74 4.54 -6.56 2.54
CA LEU A 74 3.57 -5.47 2.74
C LEU A 74 2.89 -5.58 4.10
N TYR A 75 2.40 -6.77 4.46
CA TYR A 75 1.73 -7.01 5.73
C TYR A 75 2.65 -6.70 6.92
N VAL A 76 3.87 -7.22 6.94
CA VAL A 76 4.80 -6.98 8.06
C VAL A 76 5.31 -5.54 8.11
N ALA A 77 5.43 -4.85 6.98
CA ALA A 77 5.78 -3.42 6.95
C ALA A 77 4.62 -2.55 7.47
N GLN A 78 3.37 -2.92 7.18
CA GLN A 78 2.20 -2.28 7.76
C GLN A 78 2.14 -2.49 9.28
N GLU A 79 2.39 -3.71 9.77
CA GLU A 79 2.47 -3.94 11.21
C GLU A 79 3.61 -3.14 11.86
N ALA A 80 4.79 -3.07 11.25
CA ALA A 80 5.92 -2.32 11.78
C ALA A 80 5.60 -0.83 11.98
N VAL A 81 4.94 -0.18 11.00
CA VAL A 81 4.59 1.25 11.13
C VAL A 81 3.36 1.48 11.99
N MET A 82 2.34 0.61 11.89
CA MET A 82 1.06 0.82 12.57
C MET A 82 1.11 0.33 14.02
N LYS A 83 1.73 -0.81 14.32
CA LYS A 83 1.71 -1.40 15.68
C LYS A 83 2.98 -1.10 16.46
N ASP A 84 4.13 -1.16 15.80
CA ASP A 84 5.43 -1.01 16.46
C ASP A 84 5.97 0.43 16.39
N ALA A 85 5.21 1.35 15.79
CA ALA A 85 5.56 2.75 15.60
C ALA A 85 6.96 2.97 14.95
N LEU A 86 7.34 2.10 14.01
CA LEU A 86 8.64 2.15 13.33
C LEU A 86 8.59 3.00 12.05
N ASN A 87 9.60 3.84 11.87
CA ASN A 87 9.74 4.66 10.68
C ASN A 87 10.18 3.84 9.44
N ILE A 88 9.21 3.40 8.65
CA ILE A 88 9.43 2.64 7.41
C ILE A 88 9.86 3.50 6.20
N SER A 89 10.19 4.78 6.38
CA SER A 89 10.96 5.53 5.37
C SER A 89 12.47 5.30 5.49
N LYS A 90 12.93 4.74 6.63
CA LYS A 90 14.34 4.42 6.89
C LYS A 90 14.74 3.08 6.29
N ARG A 91 15.86 3.09 5.57
CA ARG A 91 16.42 1.90 4.91
C ARG A 91 16.71 0.78 5.91
N GLU A 92 17.26 1.12 7.06
CA GLU A 92 17.68 0.17 8.08
C GLU A 92 16.47 -0.59 8.65
N VAL A 93 15.36 0.11 8.87
CA VAL A 93 14.09 -0.49 9.32
C VAL A 93 13.56 -1.46 8.27
N LEU A 94 13.55 -1.08 6.99
CA LEU A 94 13.09 -1.94 5.89
C LEU A 94 13.95 -3.21 5.73
N ILE A 95 15.27 -3.11 5.92
CA ILE A 95 16.17 -4.26 5.90
C ILE A 95 15.96 -5.15 7.12
N GLN A 96 15.73 -4.58 8.32
CA GLN A 96 15.42 -5.36 9.52
C GLN A 96 14.11 -6.16 9.35
N ILE A 97 13.09 -5.57 8.74
CA ILE A 97 11.85 -6.26 8.39
C ILE A 97 12.13 -7.43 7.44
N ALA A 98 12.95 -7.21 6.41
CA ALA A 98 13.34 -8.25 5.45
C ALA A 98 14.11 -9.41 6.12
N ALA A 99 15.04 -9.09 7.03
CA ALA A 99 15.81 -10.08 7.77
C ALA A 99 14.89 -10.98 8.63
N ARG A 100 14.00 -10.38 9.42
CA ARG A 100 13.02 -11.11 10.24
C ARG A 100 12.09 -11.98 9.38
N LEU A 101 11.67 -11.47 8.21
CA LEU A 101 10.83 -12.22 7.29
C LEU A 101 11.57 -13.43 6.70
N SER A 102 12.85 -13.26 6.36
CA SER A 102 13.71 -14.33 5.85
C SER A 102 13.95 -15.42 6.90
N GLU A 103 14.19 -15.05 8.16
CA GLU A 103 14.29 -15.99 9.29
C GLU A 103 13.00 -16.80 9.49
N LYS A 104 11.84 -16.13 9.38
CA LYS A 104 10.53 -16.76 9.57
C LYS A 104 10.10 -17.63 8.39
N TYR A 105 10.50 -17.28 7.16
CA TYR A 105 10.11 -17.97 5.93
C TYR A 105 11.32 -18.22 5.00
N PRO A 106 12.31 -19.02 5.42
CA PRO A 106 13.58 -19.18 4.70
C PRO A 106 13.43 -19.81 3.31
N ASN A 107 12.38 -20.58 3.08
CA ASN A 107 12.10 -21.21 1.77
C ASN A 107 11.28 -20.31 0.82
N LEU A 108 10.84 -19.14 1.27
CA LEU A 108 9.97 -18.24 0.51
C LEU A 108 10.60 -16.87 0.28
N PHE A 109 11.47 -16.43 1.20
CA PHE A 109 12.01 -15.09 1.21
C PHE A 109 13.50 -15.06 1.56
N SER A 110 14.31 -14.51 0.68
CA SER A 110 15.74 -14.25 0.87
C SER A 110 15.98 -12.77 1.15
N CYS A 111 16.55 -12.47 2.33
CA CYS A 111 16.96 -11.10 2.66
C CYS A 111 18.06 -10.57 1.73
N GLU A 112 19.00 -11.43 1.33
CA GLU A 112 20.08 -11.06 0.40
C GLU A 112 19.52 -10.64 -0.96
N THR A 113 18.63 -11.45 -1.53
CA THR A 113 17.95 -11.14 -2.80
C THR A 113 17.14 -9.85 -2.67
N PHE A 114 16.42 -9.67 -1.55
CA PHE A 114 15.70 -8.43 -1.27
C PHE A 114 16.64 -7.20 -1.27
N ILE A 115 17.78 -7.26 -0.58
CA ILE A 115 18.72 -6.13 -0.51
C ILE A 115 19.25 -5.77 -1.90
N ASN A 116 19.58 -6.79 -2.71
CA ASN A 116 20.03 -6.59 -4.08
C ASN A 116 18.95 -5.89 -4.93
N ASP A 117 17.71 -6.38 -4.85
CA ASP A 117 16.56 -5.84 -5.59
C ASP A 117 16.06 -4.49 -5.08
N PHE A 118 16.34 -4.17 -3.82
CA PHE A 118 16.05 -2.88 -3.22
C PHE A 118 17.08 -1.81 -3.64
N ASN A 119 18.27 -2.24 -4.07
CA ASN A 119 19.37 -1.36 -4.49
C ASN A 119 19.53 -1.23 -6.01
N ASN A 120 18.96 -2.16 -6.77
CA ASN A 120 19.14 -2.22 -8.21
C ASN A 120 17.95 -1.58 -8.95
N GLN A 121 18.05 -1.55 -10.28
CA GLN A 121 17.00 -1.00 -11.13
C GLN A 121 15.73 -1.86 -11.16
N ALA A 122 15.78 -3.14 -10.83
CA ALA A 122 14.62 -4.02 -10.94
C ALA A 122 13.48 -3.60 -10.00
N GLY A 123 13.78 -3.32 -8.73
CA GLY A 123 12.80 -2.80 -7.79
C GLY A 123 12.22 -1.45 -8.23
N ILE A 124 13.08 -0.55 -8.74
CA ILE A 124 12.68 0.78 -9.24
C ILE A 124 11.72 0.63 -10.42
N GLN A 125 12.02 -0.21 -11.40
CA GLN A 125 11.15 -0.44 -12.55
C GLN A 125 9.83 -1.10 -12.13
N ALA A 126 9.85 -2.03 -11.17
CA ALA A 126 8.65 -2.65 -10.65
C ALA A 126 7.72 -1.63 -9.95
N LEU A 127 8.27 -0.67 -9.20
CA LEU A 127 7.49 0.43 -8.64
C LEU A 127 7.01 1.40 -9.71
N LYS A 128 7.86 1.75 -10.67
CA LYS A 128 7.50 2.64 -11.78
C LYS A 128 6.31 2.12 -12.58
N ALA A 129 6.26 0.81 -12.86
CA ALA A 129 5.13 0.18 -13.55
C ALA A 129 3.80 0.35 -12.77
N ASP A 130 3.83 0.22 -11.44
CA ASP A 130 2.66 0.47 -10.61
C ASP A 130 2.23 1.96 -10.65
N LEU A 131 3.19 2.89 -10.60
CA LEU A 131 2.92 4.34 -10.68
C LEU A 131 2.34 4.73 -12.05
N GLU A 132 2.85 4.14 -13.14
CA GLU A 132 2.31 4.31 -14.49
C GLU A 132 0.88 3.80 -14.58
N LYS A 133 0.59 2.65 -13.97
CA LYS A 133 -0.77 2.11 -13.89
C LYS A 133 -1.71 3.03 -13.12
N VAL A 134 -1.27 3.56 -11.97
CA VAL A 134 -2.03 4.55 -11.18
C VAL A 134 -2.33 5.80 -12.02
N ARG A 135 -1.33 6.33 -12.74
CA ARG A 135 -1.50 7.49 -13.65
C ARG A 135 -2.44 7.19 -14.81
N TYR A 136 -2.29 6.03 -15.44
CA TYR A 136 -3.14 5.59 -16.55
C TYR A 136 -4.61 5.50 -16.14
N HIS A 137 -4.89 4.96 -14.94
CA HIS A 137 -6.23 4.88 -14.38
C HIS A 137 -6.70 6.18 -13.71
N LYS A 138 -5.92 7.26 -13.75
CA LYS A 138 -6.23 8.57 -13.12
C LYS A 138 -6.56 8.45 -11.63
N ILE A 139 -5.89 7.52 -10.93
CA ILE A 139 -6.08 7.31 -9.49
C ILE A 139 -5.26 8.35 -8.74
N GLY A 140 -5.92 9.32 -8.11
CA GLY A 140 -5.27 10.36 -7.30
C GLY A 140 -5.41 10.17 -5.79
N ARG A 141 -6.15 9.16 -5.33
CA ARG A 141 -6.48 8.96 -3.92
C ARG A 141 -6.47 7.48 -3.56
N PHE A 142 -6.11 7.17 -2.32
CA PHE A 142 -6.07 5.80 -1.81
C PHE A 142 -6.87 5.66 -0.50
N PRO A 143 -7.37 4.45 -0.18
CA PRO A 143 -7.40 3.29 -1.06
C PRO A 143 -8.33 3.51 -2.26
N THR A 144 -8.00 2.91 -3.41
CA THR A 144 -8.90 2.84 -4.57
C THR A 144 -8.96 1.40 -5.05
N VAL A 145 -10.17 0.88 -5.24
CA VAL A 145 -10.43 -0.45 -5.78
C VAL A 145 -11.00 -0.31 -7.18
N THR A 146 -10.41 -0.99 -8.15
CA THR A 146 -10.94 -1.07 -9.51
C THR A 146 -11.37 -2.50 -9.82
N MET A 147 -12.59 -2.68 -10.32
CA MET A 147 -13.11 -3.98 -10.72
C MET A 147 -13.52 -3.90 -12.18
N THR A 148 -12.95 -4.75 -13.04
CA THR A 148 -13.19 -4.70 -14.49
C THR A 148 -13.37 -6.11 -15.04
N ILE A 149 -14.41 -6.31 -15.85
CA ILE A 149 -14.67 -7.53 -16.63
C ILE A 149 -14.88 -7.13 -18.09
N LYS A 150 -14.05 -7.66 -19.00
CA LYS A 150 -14.09 -7.39 -20.46
C LYS A 150 -14.23 -5.90 -20.82
N GLY A 151 -13.53 -5.02 -20.10
CA GLY A 151 -13.50 -3.57 -20.38
C GLY A 151 -14.63 -2.76 -19.75
N GLN A 152 -15.61 -3.38 -19.10
CA GLN A 152 -16.59 -2.69 -18.26
C GLN A 152 -16.25 -2.87 -16.78
N GLY A 153 -16.41 -1.80 -15.99
CA GLY A 153 -15.98 -1.84 -14.61
C GLY A 153 -16.38 -0.62 -13.80
N LEU A 154 -15.99 -0.63 -12.54
CA LEU A 154 -16.18 0.47 -11.61
C LEU A 154 -14.89 0.80 -10.87
N ILE A 155 -14.82 2.04 -10.39
CA ILE A 155 -13.73 2.57 -9.55
C ILE A 155 -14.37 3.05 -8.26
N LEU A 156 -13.93 2.50 -7.13
CA LEU A 156 -14.32 2.95 -5.78
C LEU A 156 -13.12 3.62 -5.12
N THR A 157 -13.28 4.88 -4.75
CA THR A 157 -12.23 5.67 -4.09
C THR A 157 -12.58 5.97 -2.63
N GLY A 158 -11.60 5.79 -1.76
CA GLY A 158 -11.71 5.91 -0.31
C GLY A 158 -12.12 4.60 0.36
N TYR A 159 -12.01 4.57 1.69
CA TYR A 159 -12.45 3.44 2.49
C TYR A 159 -13.93 3.13 2.23
N ARG A 160 -14.27 1.84 2.14
CA ARG A 160 -15.64 1.32 2.05
C ARG A 160 -15.75 0.09 2.94
N PRO A 161 -16.84 -0.06 3.72
CA PRO A 161 -17.07 -1.29 4.47
C PRO A 161 -17.29 -2.48 3.53
N PHE A 162 -17.15 -3.68 4.07
CA PHE A 162 -17.13 -4.93 3.29
C PHE A 162 -18.41 -5.14 2.46
N ASP A 163 -19.57 -4.86 3.03
CA ASP A 163 -20.88 -4.99 2.37
C ASP A 163 -20.99 -4.12 1.11
N VAL A 164 -20.45 -2.89 1.15
CA VAL A 164 -20.42 -2.00 -0.02
C VAL A 164 -19.48 -2.54 -1.10
N LEU A 165 -18.33 -3.11 -0.72
CA LEU A 165 -17.41 -3.74 -1.66
C LEU A 165 -18.02 -5.00 -2.29
N GLU A 166 -18.72 -5.81 -1.51
CA GLU A 166 -19.43 -7.00 -1.97
C GLU A 166 -20.54 -6.64 -2.96
N GLN A 167 -21.36 -5.64 -2.64
CA GLN A 167 -22.41 -5.16 -3.55
C GLN A 167 -21.85 -4.64 -4.87
N ALA A 168 -20.75 -3.89 -4.82
CA ALA A 168 -20.06 -3.40 -6.02
C ALA A 168 -19.53 -4.57 -6.87
N PHE A 169 -18.94 -5.58 -6.25
CA PHE A 169 -18.49 -6.79 -6.94
C PHE A 169 -19.66 -7.52 -7.62
N ILE A 170 -20.75 -7.75 -6.90
CA ILE A 170 -21.97 -8.39 -7.44
C ILE A 170 -22.53 -7.59 -8.61
N HIS A 171 -22.54 -6.25 -8.51
CA HIS A 171 -23.01 -5.38 -9.58
C HIS A 171 -22.19 -5.56 -10.87
N VAL A 172 -20.85 -5.54 -10.79
CA VAL A 172 -19.98 -5.76 -11.96
C VAL A 172 -20.18 -7.16 -12.53
N ALA A 173 -20.26 -8.17 -11.68
CA ALA A 173 -20.48 -9.55 -12.11
C ALA A 173 -21.83 -9.75 -12.82
N ARG A 174 -22.91 -9.12 -12.34
CA ARG A 174 -24.25 -9.22 -12.94
C ARG A 174 -24.36 -8.49 -14.26
N SER A 175 -23.82 -7.27 -14.36
CA SER A 175 -23.77 -6.50 -15.60
C SER A 175 -23.11 -7.28 -16.73
N PHE A 176 -22.16 -8.17 -16.39
CA PHE A 176 -21.60 -9.12 -17.33
C PHE A 176 -22.55 -10.25 -17.72
N THR A 177 -23.19 -10.93 -16.76
CA THR A 177 -24.12 -12.05 -17.07
C THR A 177 -25.30 -11.64 -17.95
N ALA A 178 -25.86 -10.45 -17.71
CA ALA A 178 -26.94 -9.91 -18.53
C ALA A 178 -26.48 -9.58 -19.95
N ALA A 179 -25.25 -9.05 -20.10
CA ALA A 179 -24.67 -8.74 -21.42
C ALA A 179 -24.28 -10.00 -22.22
N SER A 180 -23.99 -11.13 -21.55
CA SER A 180 -23.71 -12.41 -22.22
C SER A 180 -24.97 -13.19 -22.63
N ALA A 181 -26.10 -12.99 -21.94
CA ALA A 181 -27.36 -13.67 -22.26
C ALA A 181 -28.16 -12.98 -23.40
N ALA A 182 -27.78 -11.76 -23.76
CA ALA A 182 -28.40 -10.97 -24.84
C ALA A 182 -27.65 -11.08 -26.18
N ARG A 183 -26.69 -12.00 -26.31
CA ARG A 183 -25.92 -12.30 -27.54
C ARG A 183 -26.09 -13.75 -27.90
#